data_AF-A0A732IQD3-F1
#
_entry.id   AF-A0A732IQD3-F1
#
_cell.length_a   1.000
_cell.length_b   1.000
_cell.length_c   1.000
_cell.angle_alpha   90.00
_cell.angle_beta   90.00
_cell.angle_gamma   90.00
#
_symmetry.space_group_name_H-M   'P 1'
#
loop_
_entity.id
_entity.type
_entity.pdbx_description
1 polymer ?
#
loop_
_entity_poly.entity_id
_entity_poly.type
_entity_poly.pdbx_seq_one_letter_code
_entity_poly.pdbx_strand_id
1 'polypeptide(L)'
;RKIRMVQLRTVSKREKILFPVVLLLLVALLLPDAAPLLGMFCFGNLMRESGVVERLSDTVQNGLINIVTIFLGLSVGAKLVADKFLQPQTLGILLLGVIAFGIGTAAGVLMAKLLNLCSKNKINPL
;
A
#
# COMPACT_ATOMS: atom_id res chain seq x y z
N ARG A 1 0.63 21.07 -10.76
CA ARG A 1 1.35 19.78 -10.94
C ARG A 1 2.35 19.94 -12.10
N LYS A 2 3.66 20.03 -11.84
CA LYS A 2 4.68 20.42 -12.84
C LYS A 2 5.44 19.26 -13.50
N ILE A 3 5.21 18.02 -13.07
CA ILE A 3 5.87 16.82 -13.63
C ILE A 3 4.78 15.91 -14.20
N ARG A 4 4.69 15.80 -15.54
CA ARG A 4 3.85 14.80 -16.19
C ARG A 4 4.61 13.48 -16.22
N MET A 5 4.13 12.48 -15.49
CA MET A 5 4.63 11.12 -15.65
C MET A 5 4.17 10.61 -17.03
N VAL A 6 5.14 10.37 -17.91
CA VAL A 6 4.89 9.70 -19.17
C VAL A 6 4.53 8.26 -18.84
N GLN A 7 3.38 7.78 -19.31
CA GLN A 7 3.06 6.36 -19.18
C GLN A 7 4.12 5.56 -19.93
N LEU A 8 4.88 4.77 -19.19
CA LEU A 8 5.71 3.72 -19.76
C LEU A 8 4.79 2.75 -20.54
N ARG A 9 5.33 2.21 -21.63
CA ARG A 9 4.75 1.26 -22.61
C ARG A 9 3.40 0.63 -22.20
N THR A 10 2.43 0.67 -23.11
CA THR A 10 1.16 -0.06 -22.97
C THR A 10 1.44 -1.57 -22.85
N VAL A 11 1.35 -2.09 -21.63
CA VAL A 11 1.48 -3.51 -21.33
C VAL A 11 0.23 -4.26 -21.79
N SER A 12 0.44 -5.41 -22.42
CA SER A 12 -0.66 -6.26 -22.92
C SER A 12 -1.45 -6.85 -21.75
N LYS A 13 -2.76 -7.10 -21.93
CA LYS A 13 -3.60 -7.74 -20.91
C LYS A 13 -3.02 -9.07 -20.42
N ARG A 14 -2.37 -9.83 -21.31
CA ARG A 14 -1.71 -11.10 -20.95
C ARG A 14 -0.53 -10.89 -20.01
N GLU A 15 0.28 -9.86 -20.23
CA GLU A 15 1.43 -9.53 -19.37
C GLU A 15 0.96 -9.08 -17.98
N LYS A 16 -0.11 -8.28 -17.92
CA LYS A 16 -0.67 -7.81 -16.65
C LYS A 16 -1.29 -8.92 -15.79
N ILE A 17 -1.78 -10.00 -16.41
CA ILE A 17 -2.34 -11.17 -15.69
C ILE A 17 -1.23 -12.16 -15.31
N LEU A 18 -0.25 -12.37 -16.18
CA LEU A 18 0.84 -13.32 -15.94
C LEU A 18 1.84 -12.80 -14.90
N PHE A 19 2.11 -11.49 -14.91
CA PHE A 19 3.09 -10.87 -14.01
C PHE A 19 2.77 -11.07 -12.51
N PRO A 20 1.55 -10.80 -12.02
CA PRO A 20 1.19 -11.04 -10.62
C PRO A 20 1.34 -12.51 -10.20
N VAL A 21 1.01 -13.45 -11.10
CA VAL A 21 1.08 -14.89 -10.82
C VAL A 21 2.53 -15.36 -10.69
N VAL A 22 3.39 -14.97 -11.64
CA VAL A 22 4.81 -15.30 -11.61
C VAL A 22 5.50 -14.64 -10.42
N LEU A 23 5.18 -13.38 -10.13
CA LEU A 23 5.71 -12.65 -8.98
C LEU A 23 5.34 -13.33 -7.66
N LEU A 24 4.07 -13.73 -7.51
CA LEU A 24 3.59 -14.43 -6.30
C LEU A 24 4.29 -15.77 -6.12
N LEU A 25 4.49 -16.53 -7.20
CA LEU A 25 5.18 -17.82 -7.16
C LEU A 25 6.66 -17.66 -6.74
N LEU A 26 7.34 -16.66 -7.31
CA LEU A 26 8.73 -16.33 -6.92
C LEU A 26 8.83 -15.87 -5.47
N VAL A 27 7.93 -14.98 -5.03
CA VAL A 27 7.93 -14.48 -3.63
C VAL A 27 7.62 -15.62 -2.66
N ALA A 28 6.66 -16.48 -2.96
CA ALA A 28 6.33 -17.62 -2.11
C ALA A 28 7.49 -18.61 -1.97
N LEU A 29 8.31 -18.77 -3.02
CA LEU A 29 9.47 -19.67 -3.00
C LEU A 29 10.69 -19.04 -2.30
N LEU A 30 10.97 -17.75 -2.53
CA LEU A 30 12.16 -17.08 -1.99
C LEU A 30 11.96 -16.47 -0.60
N LEU A 31 10.76 -15.95 -0.31
CA LEU A 31 10.50 -15.14 0.88
C LEU A 31 9.03 -15.31 1.33
N PRO A 32 8.69 -16.47 1.95
CA PRO A 32 7.32 -16.82 2.30
C PRO A 32 6.68 -15.83 3.27
N ASP A 33 7.47 -15.14 4.10
CA ASP A 33 6.97 -14.12 5.04
C ASP A 33 6.38 -12.90 4.33
N ALA A 34 6.87 -12.56 3.14
CA ALA A 34 6.33 -11.48 2.31
C ALA A 34 5.18 -11.93 1.41
N ALA A 35 4.96 -13.24 1.27
CA ALA A 35 3.98 -13.82 0.37
C ALA A 35 2.53 -13.43 0.71
N PRO A 36 2.07 -13.35 1.97
CA PRO A 36 0.71 -12.89 2.27
C PRO A 36 0.46 -11.46 1.82
N LEU A 37 1.41 -10.54 2.08
CA LEU A 37 1.26 -9.13 1.76
C LEU A 37 1.32 -8.87 0.25
N LEU A 38 2.35 -9.39 -0.42
CA LEU A 38 2.50 -9.29 -1.86
C LEU A 38 1.42 -10.10 -2.60
N GLY A 39 0.99 -11.22 -2.02
CA GLY A 39 -0.05 -12.07 -2.57
C GLY A 39 -1.42 -11.38 -2.61
N MET A 40 -1.82 -10.74 -1.51
CA MET A 40 -3.07 -9.97 -1.47
C MET A 40 -3.04 -8.77 -2.42
N PHE A 41 -1.89 -8.10 -2.55
CA PHE A 41 -1.70 -7.02 -3.52
C PHE A 41 -1.82 -7.52 -4.98
N CYS A 42 -1.12 -8.62 -5.31
CA CYS A 42 -1.15 -9.23 -6.63
C CYS A 42 -2.53 -9.79 -6.98
N PHE A 43 -3.25 -10.34 -6.00
CA PHE A 43 -4.62 -10.82 -6.14
C PHE A 43 -5.59 -9.68 -6.48
N GLY A 44 -5.49 -8.53 -5.80
CA GLY A 44 -6.28 -7.34 -6.14
C GLY A 44 -6.01 -6.84 -7.56
N ASN A 45 -4.74 -6.85 -8.00
CA ASN A 45 -4.37 -6.50 -9.37
C ASN A 45 -4.96 -7.50 -10.40
N LEU A 46 -4.93 -8.79 -10.08
CA LEU A 46 -5.51 -9.85 -10.91
C LEU A 46 -7.04 -9.70 -11.02
N MET A 47 -7.76 -9.43 -9.92
CA MET A 47 -9.21 -9.19 -9.96
C MET A 47 -9.58 -8.01 -10.85
N ARG A 48 -8.78 -6.94 -10.82
CA ARG A 48 -8.98 -5.74 -11.63
C ARG A 48 -8.68 -5.98 -13.12
N GLU A 49 -7.62 -6.68 -13.45
CA GLU A 49 -7.16 -6.86 -14.85
C GLU A 49 -7.77 -8.11 -15.52
N SER A 50 -8.30 -9.07 -14.76
CA SER A 50 -8.97 -10.27 -15.31
C SER A 50 -10.32 -9.96 -15.95
N GLY A 51 -11.00 -8.88 -15.56
CA GLY A 51 -12.27 -8.43 -16.16
C GLY A 51 -13.47 -9.38 -15.97
N VAL A 52 -13.26 -10.58 -15.44
CA VAL A 52 -14.31 -11.58 -15.17
C VAL A 52 -14.98 -11.40 -13.81
N VAL A 53 -14.40 -10.59 -12.93
CA VAL A 53 -14.87 -10.37 -11.56
C VAL A 53 -15.10 -8.88 -11.22
N GLU A 54 -15.59 -8.11 -12.19
CA GLU A 54 -15.70 -6.65 -12.08
C GLU A 54 -16.60 -6.19 -10.93
N ARG A 55 -17.76 -6.83 -10.72
CA ARG A 55 -18.66 -6.54 -9.60
C ARG A 55 -18.04 -6.82 -8.24
N LEU A 56 -17.22 -7.88 -8.13
CA LEU A 56 -16.52 -8.21 -6.89
C LEU A 56 -15.37 -7.24 -6.64
N SER A 57 -14.62 -6.91 -7.68
CA SER A 57 -13.53 -5.93 -7.63
C SER A 57 -14.03 -4.57 -7.15
N ASP A 58 -15.18 -4.09 -7.65
CA ASP A 58 -15.80 -2.84 -7.21
C ASP A 58 -16.28 -2.91 -5.75
N THR A 59 -16.93 -4.02 -5.37
CA THR A 59 -17.37 -4.26 -3.99
C THR A 59 -16.18 -4.27 -3.02
N VAL A 60 -15.07 -4.89 -3.38
CA VAL A 60 -13.85 -4.96 -2.56
C VAL A 60 -13.18 -3.59 -2.41
N GLN A 61 -13.08 -2.82 -3.51
CA GLN A 61 -12.42 -1.51 -3.51
C GLN A 61 -13.20 -0.42 -2.79
N ASN A 62 -14.54 -0.53 -2.71
CA ASN A 62 -15.40 0.51 -2.16
C ASN A 62 -16.16 0.04 -0.91
N GLY A 63 -17.05 -0.94 -1.06
CA GLY A 63 -17.93 -1.39 0.02
C GLY A 63 -17.16 -2.06 1.16
N LEU A 64 -16.35 -3.06 0.83
CA LEU A 64 -15.63 -3.86 1.81
C LEU A 64 -14.61 -3.03 2.59
N ILE A 65 -13.85 -2.15 1.92
CA ILE A 65 -12.86 -1.32 2.62
C ILE A 65 -13.52 -0.39 3.64
N ASN A 66 -14.69 0.18 3.33
CA ASN A 66 -15.43 1.03 4.26
C ASN A 66 -15.91 0.25 5.48
N ILE A 67 -16.47 -0.95 5.27
CA ILE A 67 -16.93 -1.83 6.35
C ILE A 67 -15.76 -2.22 7.26
N VAL A 68 -14.64 -2.68 6.67
CA VAL A 68 -13.44 -3.06 7.43
C VAL A 68 -12.84 -1.86 8.16
N THR A 69 -12.85 -0.67 7.56
CA THR A 69 -12.37 0.57 8.20
C THR A 69 -13.19 0.92 9.43
N ILE A 70 -14.52 0.79 9.37
CA ILE A 70 -15.39 1.01 10.53
C ILE A 70 -15.07 -0.02 11.63
N PHE A 71 -14.95 -1.30 11.28
CA PHE A 71 -14.61 -2.34 12.26
C PHE A 71 -13.24 -2.15 12.88
N LEU A 72 -12.22 -1.77 12.10
CA LEU A 72 -10.89 -1.47 12.60
C LEU A 72 -10.92 -0.23 13.50
N GLY A 73 -11.59 0.85 13.08
CA GLY A 73 -11.74 2.07 13.87
C GLY A 73 -12.43 1.80 15.21
N LEU A 74 -13.52 1.03 15.20
CA LEU A 74 -14.24 0.64 16.41
C LEU A 74 -13.40 -0.29 17.30
N SER A 75 -12.74 -1.30 16.72
CA SER A 75 -11.93 -2.27 17.47
C SER A 75 -10.70 -1.62 18.10
N VAL A 76 -10.02 -0.73 17.37
CA VAL A 76 -8.89 0.04 17.90
C VAL A 76 -9.40 1.01 18.96
N GLY A 77 -10.49 1.74 18.69
CA GLY A 77 -11.11 2.67 19.63
C GLY A 77 -11.55 2.01 20.94
N ALA A 78 -12.18 0.83 20.87
CA ALA A 78 -12.65 0.09 22.03
C ALA A 78 -11.50 -0.50 22.88
N LYS A 79 -10.33 -0.76 22.28
CA LYS A 79 -9.13 -1.21 23.01
C LYS A 79 -8.42 -0.09 23.77
N LEU A 80 -8.74 1.17 23.51
CA LEU A 80 -8.19 2.33 24.22
C LEU A 80 -8.88 2.51 25.57
N VAL A 81 -8.55 1.66 26.55
CA VAL A 81 -8.96 1.89 27.95
C VAL A 81 -8.19 3.10 28.49
N ALA A 82 -8.91 4.11 29.00
CA ALA A 82 -8.35 5.39 29.44
C ALA A 82 -7.17 5.22 30.42
N ASP A 83 -7.26 4.25 31.33
CA ASP A 83 -6.24 3.97 32.35
C ASP A 83 -4.92 3.41 31.79
N LYS A 84 -4.94 2.80 30.61
CA LYS A 84 -3.75 2.31 29.89
C LYS A 84 -3.25 3.30 28.84
N PHE A 85 -4.14 4.15 28.32
CA PHE A 85 -3.80 5.15 27.32
C PHE A 85 -3.06 6.35 27.92
N LEU A 86 -3.45 6.81 29.12
CA LEU A 86 -2.81 7.92 29.83
C LEU A 86 -1.48 7.54 30.50
N GLN A 87 -1.02 6.29 30.36
CA GLN A 87 0.31 5.92 30.83
C GLN A 87 1.38 6.66 30.02
N PRO A 88 2.37 7.29 30.68
CA PRO A 88 3.45 7.99 29.99
C PRO A 88 4.18 7.13 28.95
N GLN A 89 4.28 5.82 29.20
CA GLN A 89 4.87 4.87 28.24
C GLN A 89 4.04 4.75 26.94
N THR A 90 2.71 4.63 27.03
CA THR A 90 1.82 4.52 25.87
C THR A 90 1.84 5.80 25.03
N LEU A 91 1.83 6.95 25.70
CA LEU A 91 1.92 8.26 25.05
C LEU A 91 3.28 8.43 24.34
N GLY A 92 4.36 7.93 24.94
CA GLY A 92 5.69 7.90 24.34
C GLY A 92 5.75 7.05 23.06
N ILE A 93 5.15 5.86 23.06
CA ILE A 93 5.05 4.99 21.86
C ILE A 93 4.26 5.70 20.75
N LEU A 94 3.14 6.35 21.09
CA LEU A 94 2.32 7.09 20.14
C LEU A 94 3.08 8.26 19.51
N LEU A 95 3.79 9.05 20.32
CA LEU A 95 4.64 10.16 19.86
C LEU A 95 5.78 9.67 18.96
N LEU A 96 6.46 8.59 19.35
CA LEU A 96 7.50 7.96 18.53
C LEU A 96 6.94 7.51 17.18
N GLY A 97 5.72 6.93 17.17
CA GLY A 97 5.03 6.54 15.94
C GLY A 97 4.75 7.74 15.01
N VAL A 98 4.25 8.85 15.55
CA VAL A 98 4.00 10.08 14.78
C VAL A 98 5.29 10.65 14.19
N ILE A 99 6.36 10.70 14.99
CA ILE A 99 7.67 11.18 14.53
C ILE A 99 8.24 10.24 13.46
N ALA A 100 8.16 8.92 13.67
CA ALA A 100 8.63 7.93 12.70
C ALA A 100 7.87 8.03 11.36
N PHE A 101 6.55 8.21 11.40
CA PHE A 101 5.74 8.41 10.20
C PHE A 101 6.09 9.72 9.48
N GLY A 102 6.33 10.80 10.23
CA GLY A 102 6.79 12.08 9.68
C GLY A 102 8.13 11.97 8.98
N ILE A 103 9.11 11.32 9.62
CA ILE A 103 10.44 11.07 9.05
C ILE A 103 10.33 10.18 7.81
N GLY A 104 9.53 9.11 7.86
CA GLY A 104 9.33 8.21 6.72
C GLY A 104 8.74 8.91 5.50
N THR A 105 7.73 9.77 5.72
CA THR A 105 7.13 10.58 4.65
C THR A 105 8.12 11.59 4.08
N ALA A 106 8.87 12.29 4.94
CA ALA A 106 9.90 13.24 4.51
C ALA A 106 11.02 12.55 3.72
N ALA A 107 11.50 11.40 4.20
CA ALA A 107 12.53 10.60 3.53
C ALA A 107 12.04 10.09 2.16
N GLY A 108 10.79 9.63 2.06
CA GLY A 108 10.21 9.21 0.78
C GLY A 108 10.15 10.36 -0.24
N VAL A 109 9.74 11.55 0.17
CA VAL A 109 9.71 12.75 -0.68
C VAL A 109 11.12 13.20 -1.09
N LEU A 110 12.08 13.18 -0.16
CA LEU A 110 13.47 13.53 -0.44
C LEU A 110 14.13 12.52 -1.40
N MET A 111 13.87 11.22 -1.21
CA MET A 111 14.34 10.16 -2.10
C MET A 111 13.80 10.33 -3.52
N ALA A 112 12.51 10.61 -3.66
CA ALA A 112 11.91 10.89 -4.97
C ALA A 112 12.52 12.13 -5.65
N LYS A 113 12.89 13.17 -4.89
CA LYS A 113 13.61 14.34 -5.42
C LYS A 113 15.06 14.03 -5.80
N LEU A 114 15.77 13.19 -5.05
CA LEU A 114 17.11 12.71 -5.41
C LEU A 114 17.08 11.88 -6.69
N LEU A 115 16.13 10.96 -6.82
CA LEU A 115 15.94 10.15 -8.02
C LEU A 115 15.68 11.03 -9.26
N ASN A 116 15.02 12.17 -9.11
CA ASN A 116 14.85 13.15 -10.19
C ASN A 116 16.13 13.84 -10.65
N LEU A 117 17.18 13.84 -9.84
CA LEU A 117 18.47 14.41 -10.20
C LEU A 117 19.26 13.48 -11.13
N CYS A 118 19.11 12.16 -10.96
CA CYS A 118 19.79 11.15 -11.76
C CYS A 118 18.94 10.59 -12.92
N SER A 119 17.60 10.70 -12.85
CA SER A 119 16.71 10.14 -13.86
C SER A 119 16.38 11.15 -14.97
N LYS A 120 16.49 10.72 -16.23
CA LYS A 120 15.99 11.47 -17.39
C LYS A 120 14.47 11.63 -17.37
N ASN A 121 13.76 10.69 -16.74
CA ASN A 121 12.31 10.73 -16.58
C ASN A 121 11.98 11.18 -15.16
N LYS A 122 11.41 12.38 -15.03
CA LYS A 122 11.06 12.97 -13.73
C LYS A 122 9.85 12.26 -13.11
N ILE A 123 10.03 11.77 -11.90
CA ILE A 123 9.04 11.16 -11.01
C ILE A 123 8.39 12.27 -10.18
N ASN A 124 7.07 12.33 -10.13
CA ASN A 124 6.40 13.31 -9.28
C ASN A 124 6.32 12.76 -7.84
N PRO A 125 6.87 13.46 -6.83
CA PRO A 125 6.82 13.00 -5.43
C PRO A 125 5.44 13.12 -4.76
N LEU A 126 4.40 13.62 -5.46
CA LEU A 126 3.06 13.92 -4.92
C LEU A 126 1.92 13.64 -5.92
#